data_AF-A0A382R2L9-F1
#
_entry.id   AF-A0A382R2L9-F1
#
_cell.length_a   1.000
_cell.length_b   1.000
_cell.length_c   1.000
_cell.angle_alpha   90.00
_cell.angle_beta   90.00
_cell.angle_gamma   90.00
#
_symmetry.space_group_name_H-M   'P 1'
#
loop_
_entity.id
_entity.type
_entity.pdbx_description
1 polymer ?
#
loop_
_entity_poly.entity_id
_entity_poly.type
_entity_poly.pdbx_seq_one_letter_code
_entity_poly.pdbx_strand_id
1 'polypeptide(L)'
;MSSKSKTKGKSWERDVCLFLSELYNQSFIRVPGSGAFIGGSNQFRKETLSDEQIKLSRGDIIPPEHYPYFLAECKNYADFPFHQLILRNDIALLNSWIDQVEHDVTSEKDVWLLFIKITRKGQFVLFNPQHLGDQLFPLPYGVKYKKYWFCEMDYFFECYKDELEFKWRSNV
;
A
#
# COMPACT_ATOMS: atom_id res chain seq x y z
N MET A 1 4.07 -9.91 -25.54
CA MET A 1 3.15 -8.81 -25.14
C MET A 1 2.62 -9.09 -23.74
N SER A 2 2.64 -8.12 -22.82
CA SER A 2 2.02 -8.27 -21.49
C SER A 2 0.50 -8.27 -21.59
N SER A 3 -0.20 -9.01 -20.71
CA SER A 3 -1.66 -8.99 -20.68
C SER A 3 -2.19 -7.59 -20.30
N LYS A 4 -3.44 -7.28 -20.70
CA LYS A 4 -4.09 -6.00 -20.40
C LYS A 4 -4.12 -5.71 -18.89
N SER A 5 -4.42 -6.73 -18.07
CA SER A 5 -4.41 -6.63 -16.60
C SER A 5 -3.02 -6.29 -16.04
N LYS A 6 -1.96 -6.97 -16.51
CA LYS A 6 -0.57 -6.69 -16.10
C LYS A 6 -0.13 -5.28 -16.49
N THR A 7 -0.57 -4.79 -17.65
CA THR A 7 -0.26 -3.42 -18.11
C THR A 7 -0.98 -2.38 -17.25
N LYS A 8 -2.23 -2.66 -16.89
CA LYS A 8 -3.07 -1.81 -16.02
C LYS A 8 -2.51 -1.70 -14.60
N GLY A 9 -2.06 -2.81 -14.00
CA GLY A 9 -1.38 -2.81 -12.70
C GLY A 9 -0.12 -1.95 -12.73
N LYS A 10 0.77 -2.20 -13.70
CA LYS A 10 2.00 -1.42 -13.89
C LYS A 10 1.76 0.07 -14.16
N SER A 11 0.63 0.45 -14.76
CA SER A 11 0.27 1.86 -14.91
C SER A 11 -0.10 2.46 -13.56
N TRP A 12 -0.89 1.74 -12.76
CA TRP A 12 -1.29 2.23 -11.44
C TRP A 12 -0.12 2.39 -10.48
N GLU A 13 0.77 1.41 -10.43
CA GLU A 13 2.01 1.51 -9.64
C GLU A 13 2.84 2.75 -10.02
N ARG A 14 2.91 3.10 -11.32
CA ARG A 14 3.59 4.32 -11.79
C ARG A 14 2.85 5.58 -11.37
N ASP A 15 1.53 5.61 -11.50
CA ASP A 15 0.71 6.76 -11.07
C ASP A 15 0.95 7.05 -9.58
N VAL A 16 1.00 6.01 -8.72
CA VAL A 16 1.28 6.17 -7.28
C VAL A 16 2.71 6.64 -7.04
N CYS A 17 3.70 6.10 -7.76
CA CYS A 17 5.10 6.58 -7.65
C CYS A 17 5.20 8.07 -7.99
N LEU A 18 4.56 8.51 -9.07
CA LEU A 18 4.53 9.93 -9.48
C LEU A 18 3.85 10.79 -8.41
N PHE A 19 2.67 10.38 -7.95
CA PHE A 19 1.93 11.07 -6.89
C PHE A 19 2.78 11.27 -5.63
N LEU A 20 3.39 10.20 -5.10
CA LEU A 20 4.23 10.29 -3.90
C LEU A 20 5.49 11.12 -4.13
N SER A 21 6.08 11.02 -5.33
CA SER A 21 7.27 11.79 -5.67
C SER A 21 6.98 13.29 -5.75
N GLU A 22 5.84 13.67 -6.33
CA GLU A 22 5.37 15.06 -6.37
C GLU A 22 4.99 15.57 -4.98
N LEU A 23 4.25 14.78 -4.21
CA LEU A 23 3.75 15.15 -2.88
C LEU A 23 4.89 15.45 -1.90
N TYR A 24 5.92 14.59 -1.86
CA TYR A 24 7.03 14.71 -0.90
C TYR A 24 8.29 15.33 -1.49
N ASN A 25 8.31 15.62 -2.80
CA ASN A 25 9.51 16.05 -3.53
C ASN A 25 10.69 15.07 -3.32
N GLN A 26 10.41 13.77 -3.46
CA GLN A 26 11.35 12.67 -3.27
C GLN A 26 11.27 11.64 -4.40
N SER A 27 12.23 10.70 -4.47
CA SER A 27 12.24 9.67 -5.53
C SER A 27 11.57 8.37 -5.08
N PHE A 28 10.35 8.12 -5.55
CA PHE A 28 9.69 6.82 -5.44
C PHE A 28 9.75 6.08 -6.78
N ILE A 29 10.15 4.81 -6.75
CA ILE A 29 10.22 3.99 -7.95
C ILE A 29 9.49 2.67 -7.78
N ARG A 30 9.05 2.09 -8.88
CA ARG A 30 8.32 0.82 -8.87
C ARG A 30 9.28 -0.36 -8.71
N VAL A 31 8.88 -1.37 -7.92
CA VAL A 31 9.65 -2.62 -7.80
C VAL A 31 9.75 -3.31 -9.17
N PRO A 32 10.96 -3.64 -9.67
CA PRO A 32 11.13 -4.41 -10.90
C PRO A 32 10.51 -5.80 -10.75
N GLY A 33 9.51 -6.11 -11.58
CA GLY A 33 8.83 -7.41 -11.51
C GLY A 33 7.96 -7.61 -10.27
N SER A 34 7.41 -6.52 -9.70
CA SER A 34 6.31 -6.55 -8.71
C SER A 34 5.32 -7.71 -8.98
N GLY A 35 5.07 -8.51 -7.93
CA GLY A 35 4.27 -9.73 -7.98
C GLY A 35 4.96 -11.03 -8.43
N ALA A 36 6.19 -10.98 -8.99
CA ALA A 36 6.95 -12.18 -9.39
C ALA A 36 8.09 -12.55 -8.43
N PHE A 37 8.55 -11.62 -7.60
CA PHE A 37 9.74 -11.81 -6.77
C PHE A 37 9.46 -12.48 -5.41
N ILE A 38 8.31 -12.22 -4.77
CA ILE A 38 8.03 -12.69 -3.40
C ILE A 38 6.65 -13.39 -3.25
N GLY A 39 5.82 -13.43 -4.30
CA GLY A 39 4.49 -14.05 -4.24
C GLY A 39 4.46 -15.56 -4.50
N GLY A 40 4.04 -16.34 -3.50
CA GLY A 40 3.42 -17.68 -3.63
C GLY A 40 4.31 -18.89 -3.92
N SER A 41 5.40 -18.75 -4.68
CA SER A 41 6.27 -19.88 -5.07
C SER A 41 7.77 -19.61 -5.00
N ASN A 42 8.20 -18.38 -4.64
CA ASN A 42 9.60 -17.96 -4.59
C ASN A 42 10.11 -17.62 -3.18
N GLN A 43 9.40 -18.02 -2.11
CA GLN A 43 9.87 -17.84 -0.73
C GLN A 43 11.28 -18.43 -0.49
N PHE A 44 11.65 -19.47 -1.24
CA PHE A 44 12.97 -20.11 -1.20
C PHE A 44 14.13 -19.18 -1.60
N ARG A 45 13.88 -18.03 -2.24
CA ARG A 45 14.92 -17.04 -2.59
C ARG A 45 15.26 -16.07 -1.46
N LYS A 46 14.42 -15.95 -0.42
CA LYS A 46 14.70 -15.07 0.74
C LYS A 46 15.97 -15.49 1.49
N GLU A 47 16.35 -16.76 1.44
CA GLU A 47 17.56 -17.28 2.09
C GLU A 47 18.89 -16.83 1.45
N THR A 48 18.84 -16.23 0.25
CA THR A 48 20.03 -15.83 -0.53
C THR A 48 20.14 -14.32 -0.79
N LEU A 49 19.17 -13.54 -0.33
CA LEU A 49 19.13 -12.09 -0.55
C LEU A 49 19.64 -11.36 0.70
N SER A 50 20.39 -10.28 0.52
CA SER A 50 20.76 -9.39 1.64
C SER A 50 19.53 -8.69 2.22
N ASP A 51 19.60 -8.23 3.47
CA ASP A 51 18.52 -7.48 4.11
C ASP A 51 18.10 -6.25 3.29
N GLU A 52 19.04 -5.59 2.61
CA GLU A 52 18.79 -4.49 1.68
C GLU A 52 18.02 -4.95 0.45
N GLN A 53 18.39 -6.09 -0.15
CA GLN A 53 17.68 -6.65 -1.30
C GLN A 53 16.26 -7.09 -0.92
N ILE A 54 16.08 -7.66 0.28
CA ILE A 54 14.75 -7.97 0.82
C ILE A 54 13.96 -6.68 0.95
N LYS A 55 14.51 -5.66 1.61
CA LYS A 55 13.85 -4.37 1.83
C LYS A 55 13.42 -3.67 0.54
N LEU A 56 14.29 -3.66 -0.47
CA LEU A 56 14.04 -3.09 -1.80
C LEU A 56 13.05 -3.91 -2.65
N SER A 57 12.75 -5.13 -2.22
CA SER A 57 11.83 -6.03 -2.93
C SER A 57 10.47 -6.18 -2.24
N ARG A 58 10.22 -5.46 -1.11
CA ARG A 58 8.94 -5.50 -0.39
C ARG A 58 7.89 -4.66 -1.11
N GLY A 59 6.68 -5.18 -1.25
CA GLY A 59 5.55 -4.49 -1.88
C GLY A 59 5.78 -4.12 -3.35
N ASP A 60 5.08 -3.10 -3.80
CA ASP A 60 5.05 -2.65 -5.20
C ASP A 60 5.90 -1.38 -5.46
N ILE A 61 6.24 -0.63 -4.41
CA ILE A 61 6.92 0.66 -4.49
C ILE A 61 8.16 0.68 -3.59
N ILE A 62 9.29 1.06 -4.18
CA ILE A 62 10.55 1.33 -3.51
C ILE A 62 10.56 2.81 -3.10
N PRO A 63 10.67 3.12 -1.80
CA PRO A 63 10.75 4.48 -1.32
C PRO A 63 12.18 5.04 -1.42
N PRO A 64 12.36 6.35 -1.18
CA PRO A 64 13.65 6.95 -0.87
C PRO A 64 14.38 6.23 0.28
N GLU A 65 15.71 6.24 0.26
CA GLU A 65 16.55 5.54 1.24
C GLU A 65 16.24 5.89 2.70
N HIS A 66 15.90 7.16 2.95
CA HIS A 66 15.61 7.66 4.30
C HIS A 66 14.16 7.38 4.76
N TYR A 67 13.37 6.61 4.00
CA TYR A 67 12.03 6.13 4.38
C TYR A 67 12.02 4.60 4.58
N PRO A 68 12.83 4.04 5.51
CA PRO A 68 13.00 2.58 5.65
C PRO A 68 11.75 1.83 6.08
N TYR A 69 10.78 2.54 6.67
CA TYR A 69 9.54 1.98 7.21
C TYR A 69 8.35 2.12 6.26
N PHE A 70 8.55 2.68 5.06
CA PHE A 70 7.50 2.71 4.04
C PHE A 70 7.28 1.33 3.45
N LEU A 71 6.02 0.94 3.32
CA LEU A 71 5.59 -0.23 2.56
C LEU A 71 4.30 0.10 1.81
N ALA A 72 4.19 -0.31 0.55
CA ALA A 72 3.00 -0.04 -0.25
C ALA A 72 2.66 -1.20 -1.18
N GLU A 73 1.36 -1.47 -1.29
CA GLU A 73 0.79 -2.42 -2.23
C GLU A 73 -0.23 -1.70 -3.13
N CYS A 74 -0.25 -2.01 -4.42
CA CYS A 74 -1.07 -1.33 -5.43
C CYS A 74 -2.07 -2.30 -6.08
N LYS A 75 -3.37 -2.00 -5.99
CA LYS A 75 -4.44 -2.80 -6.60
C LYS A 75 -5.25 -1.99 -7.59
N ASN A 76 -5.35 -2.45 -8.84
CA ASN A 76 -6.14 -1.79 -9.88
C ASN A 76 -7.20 -2.73 -10.48
N TYR A 77 -8.45 -2.55 -10.06
CA TYR A 77 -9.56 -3.44 -10.43
C TYR A 77 -10.65 -2.71 -11.22
N ALA A 78 -11.44 -3.48 -11.96
CA ALA A 78 -12.58 -2.95 -12.69
C ALA A 78 -13.76 -2.66 -11.76
N ASP A 79 -13.91 -3.50 -10.72
CA ASP A 79 -15.02 -3.43 -9.79
C ASP A 79 -14.58 -3.79 -8.36
N PHE A 80 -15.37 -3.35 -7.38
CA PHE A 80 -15.19 -3.61 -5.96
C PHE A 80 -16.57 -3.56 -5.26
N PRO A 81 -16.88 -4.51 -4.36
CA PRO A 81 -18.19 -4.61 -3.73
C PRO A 81 -18.34 -3.61 -2.57
N PHE A 82 -18.39 -2.31 -2.86
CA PHE A 82 -18.46 -1.23 -1.85
C PHE A 82 -19.59 -1.41 -0.83
N HIS A 83 -20.74 -1.94 -1.25
CA HIS A 83 -21.87 -2.22 -0.35
C HIS A 83 -21.49 -3.16 0.80
N GLN A 84 -20.50 -4.04 0.62
CA GLN A 84 -20.05 -4.95 1.67
C GLN A 84 -19.21 -4.27 2.74
N LEU A 85 -18.65 -3.07 2.50
CA LEU A 85 -17.89 -2.33 3.52
C LEU A 85 -18.75 -1.91 4.72
N ILE A 86 -20.06 -1.75 4.51
CA ILE A 86 -21.01 -1.34 5.56
C ILE A 86 -21.86 -2.51 6.09
N LEU A 87 -21.77 -3.68 5.45
CA LEU A 87 -22.46 -4.88 5.89
C LEU A 87 -21.56 -5.68 6.85
N ARG A 88 -22.15 -6.57 7.65
CA ARG A 88 -21.41 -7.47 8.56
C ARG A 88 -20.80 -8.67 7.81
N ASN A 89 -20.29 -8.45 6.61
CA ASN A 89 -19.72 -9.48 5.75
C ASN A 89 -18.25 -9.20 5.48
N ASP A 90 -17.48 -10.27 5.34
CA ASP A 90 -16.09 -10.19 4.91
C ASP A 90 -16.01 -10.04 3.39
N ILE A 91 -15.08 -9.19 2.93
CA ILE A 91 -14.77 -9.03 1.51
C ILE A 91 -13.53 -9.88 1.23
N ALA A 92 -13.72 -11.11 0.76
CA ALA A 92 -12.62 -12.04 0.49
C ALA A 92 -11.54 -11.44 -0.42
N LEU A 93 -11.94 -10.63 -1.40
CA LEU A 93 -11.01 -9.90 -2.27
C LEU A 93 -10.13 -8.92 -1.48
N LEU A 94 -10.73 -8.09 -0.62
CA LEU A 94 -9.99 -7.12 0.19
C LEU A 94 -9.10 -7.81 1.23
N ASN A 95 -9.60 -8.88 1.85
CA ASN A 95 -8.80 -9.71 2.77
C ASN A 95 -7.55 -10.23 2.06
N SER A 96 -7.67 -10.77 0.84
CA SER A 96 -6.50 -11.26 0.10
C SER A 96 -5.46 -10.18 -0.22
N TRP A 97 -5.88 -8.92 -0.38
CA TRP A 97 -4.96 -7.81 -0.60
C TRP A 97 -4.27 -7.37 0.70
N ILE A 98 -5.01 -7.38 1.82
CA ILE A 98 -4.48 -7.12 3.16
C ILE A 98 -3.45 -8.18 3.54
N ASP A 99 -3.78 -9.46 3.34
CA ASP A 99 -2.88 -10.57 3.66
C ASP A 99 -1.55 -10.43 2.89
N GLN A 100 -1.60 -9.99 1.63
CA GLN A 100 -0.40 -9.76 0.82
C GLN A 100 0.51 -8.69 1.41
N VAL A 101 -0.03 -7.53 1.77
CA VAL A 101 0.79 -6.44 2.33
C VAL A 101 1.26 -6.77 3.76
N GLU A 102 0.44 -7.44 4.58
CA GLU A 102 0.86 -7.90 5.91
C GLU A 102 1.98 -8.95 5.83
N HIS A 103 2.02 -9.79 4.78
CA HIS A 103 3.12 -10.75 4.56
C HIS A 103 4.45 -10.11 4.18
N ASP A 104 4.44 -8.89 3.65
CA ASP A 104 5.64 -8.14 3.27
C ASP A 104 6.17 -7.25 4.41
N VAL A 105 5.42 -7.14 5.53
CA VAL A 105 5.91 -6.50 6.76
C VAL A 105 7.06 -7.32 7.34
N THR A 106 8.19 -6.65 7.60
CA THR A 106 9.38 -7.27 8.18
C THR A 106 9.81 -6.61 9.49
N SER A 107 9.21 -5.48 9.85
CA SER A 107 9.45 -4.75 11.09
C SER A 107 8.14 -4.26 11.68
N GLU A 108 8.03 -4.26 13.01
CA GLU A 108 6.90 -3.66 13.73
C GLU A 108 6.75 -2.15 13.47
N LYS A 109 7.83 -1.50 12.97
CA LYS A 109 7.82 -0.09 12.60
C LYS A 109 7.28 0.15 11.18
N ASP A 110 7.13 -0.88 10.35
CA ASP A 110 6.68 -0.71 8.97
C ASP A 110 5.26 -0.12 8.95
N VAL A 111 5.11 1.01 8.27
CA VAL A 111 3.83 1.70 8.07
C VAL A 111 3.39 1.45 6.64
N TRP A 112 2.53 0.45 6.47
CA TRP A 112 2.05 0.05 5.16
C TRP A 112 0.77 0.77 4.73
N LEU A 113 0.65 1.01 3.42
CA LEU A 113 -0.54 1.51 2.74
C LEU A 113 -0.96 0.60 1.60
N LEU A 114 -2.27 0.35 1.48
CA LEU A 114 -2.86 -0.36 0.34
C LEU A 114 -3.56 0.64 -0.59
N PHE A 115 -2.93 0.94 -1.72
CA PHE A 115 -3.42 1.87 -2.74
C PHE A 115 -4.35 1.16 -3.73
N ILE A 116 -5.62 1.56 -3.76
CA ILE A 116 -6.66 0.88 -4.54
C ILE A 116 -7.25 1.83 -5.58
N LYS A 117 -7.16 1.47 -6.86
CA LYS A 117 -7.84 2.15 -7.96
C LYS A 117 -8.96 1.29 -8.52
N ILE A 118 -10.19 1.80 -8.46
CA ILE A 118 -11.35 1.15 -9.04
C ILE A 118 -11.84 1.96 -10.25
N THR A 119 -11.91 1.29 -11.40
CA THR A 119 -12.16 1.94 -12.69
C THR A 119 -13.49 2.70 -12.66
N ARG A 120 -13.47 3.98 -13.01
CA ARG A 120 -14.64 4.90 -13.01
C ARG A 120 -15.30 5.10 -11.63
N LYS A 121 -14.65 4.68 -10.54
CA LYS A 121 -15.17 4.86 -9.17
C LYS A 121 -14.27 5.70 -8.29
N GLY A 122 -12.94 5.63 -8.47
CA GLY A 122 -12.00 6.49 -7.76
C GLY A 122 -10.72 5.78 -7.34
N GLN A 123 -9.96 6.50 -6.51
CA GLN A 123 -8.72 6.05 -5.87
C GLN A 123 -8.93 6.09 -4.35
N PHE A 124 -8.46 5.06 -3.67
CA PHE A 124 -8.71 4.82 -2.27
C PHE A 124 -7.44 4.33 -1.60
N VAL A 125 -7.38 4.52 -0.29
CA VAL A 125 -6.33 3.95 0.57
C VAL A 125 -7.00 3.14 1.67
N LEU A 126 -6.44 1.96 1.93
CA LEU A 126 -6.69 1.22 3.16
C LEU A 126 -5.40 1.19 3.99
N PHE A 127 -5.53 1.49 5.28
CA PHE A 127 -4.41 1.50 6.22
C PHE A 127 -4.85 1.06 7.62
N ASN A 128 -3.88 0.75 8.47
CA ASN A 128 -4.12 0.51 9.90
C ASN A 128 -3.96 1.84 10.67
N PRO A 129 -5.03 2.37 11.30
CA PRO A 129 -4.96 3.59 12.10
C PRO A 129 -3.90 3.57 13.20
N GLN A 130 -3.61 2.38 13.76
CA GLN A 130 -2.60 2.24 14.82
C GLN A 130 -1.20 2.68 14.36
N HIS A 131 -0.90 2.64 13.06
CA HIS A 131 0.38 3.12 12.54
C HIS A 131 0.56 4.64 12.72
N LEU A 132 -0.56 5.39 12.78
CA LEU A 132 -0.59 6.84 12.94
C LEU A 132 -0.75 7.28 14.41
N GLY A 133 -0.98 6.34 15.33
CA GLY A 133 -1.15 6.55 16.77
C GLY A 133 -2.59 6.32 17.25
N ASP A 134 -2.74 6.03 18.54
CA ASP A 134 -4.01 5.64 19.19
C ASP A 134 -5.01 6.81 19.41
N GLN A 135 -4.71 8.02 18.94
CA GLN A 135 -5.58 9.18 19.15
C GLN A 135 -6.75 9.19 18.16
N LEU A 136 -7.84 8.51 18.56
CA LEU A 136 -9.24 8.76 18.21
C LEU A 136 -9.53 9.04 16.72
N PHE A 137 -9.48 7.98 15.91
CA PHE A 137 -10.18 7.90 14.63
C PHE A 137 -11.69 7.77 14.85
N PRO A 138 -12.50 8.63 14.20
CA PRO A 138 -12.67 8.48 12.76
C PRO A 138 -12.43 9.79 12.01
N LEU A 139 -11.66 9.69 10.92
CA LEU A 139 -11.78 10.66 9.85
C LEU A 139 -13.28 10.86 9.52
N PRO A 140 -13.76 12.10 9.33
CA PRO A 140 -15.14 12.37 8.92
C PRO A 140 -15.62 11.56 7.71
N TYR A 141 -14.71 11.22 6.79
CA TYR A 141 -15.01 10.45 5.60
C TYR A 141 -14.21 9.15 5.54
N GLY A 142 -14.92 8.05 5.32
CA GLY A 142 -14.35 6.71 5.22
C GLY A 142 -15.24 5.65 5.87
N VAL A 143 -14.79 4.41 5.80
CA VAL A 143 -15.47 3.26 6.39
C VAL A 143 -14.46 2.38 7.11
N LYS A 144 -14.79 2.01 8.35
CA LYS A 144 -14.01 1.03 9.09
C LYS A 144 -14.21 -0.37 8.48
N TYR A 145 -13.11 -1.04 8.16
CA TYR A 145 -13.10 -2.44 7.74
C TYR A 145 -12.23 -3.25 8.70
N LYS A 146 -12.85 -4.01 9.60
CA LYS A 146 -12.15 -4.71 10.69
C LYS A 146 -11.33 -3.72 11.55
N LYS A 147 -10.02 -3.93 11.66
CA LYS A 147 -9.07 -3.02 12.33
C LYS A 147 -8.57 -1.88 11.43
N TYR A 148 -8.93 -1.89 10.15
CA TYR A 148 -8.45 -0.95 9.14
C TYR A 148 -9.44 0.18 8.86
N TRP A 149 -8.95 1.25 8.26
CA TRP A 149 -9.75 2.34 7.73
C TRP A 149 -9.62 2.39 6.21
N PHE A 150 -10.75 2.50 5.52
CA PHE A 150 -10.84 2.63 4.06
C PHE A 150 -11.41 4.01 3.72
N CYS A 151 -10.68 4.81 2.95
CA CYS A 151 -11.11 6.16 2.56
C CYS A 151 -10.59 6.54 1.17
N GLU A 152 -11.09 7.65 0.65
CA GLU A 152 -10.60 8.27 -0.58
C GLU A 152 -9.12 8.70 -0.40
N MET A 153 -8.33 8.57 -1.48
CA MET A 153 -6.88 8.72 -1.43
C MET A 153 -6.43 10.16 -1.22
N ASP A 154 -7.00 11.12 -1.95
CA ASP A 154 -6.61 12.53 -1.85
C ASP A 154 -6.91 13.06 -0.44
N TYR A 155 -8.12 12.80 0.05
CA TYR A 155 -8.54 13.13 1.41
C TYR A 155 -7.64 12.51 2.49
N PHE A 156 -7.18 11.27 2.30
CA PHE A 156 -6.25 10.64 3.24
C PHE A 156 -4.92 11.41 3.33
N PHE A 157 -4.33 11.78 2.19
CA PHE A 157 -3.07 12.52 2.17
C PHE A 157 -3.23 14.01 2.54
N GLU A 158 -4.40 14.62 2.30
CA GLU A 158 -4.73 15.93 2.87
C GLU A 158 -4.65 15.91 4.40
N CYS A 159 -5.09 14.81 5.04
CA CYS A 159 -5.14 14.70 6.49
C CYS A 159 -3.82 14.25 7.13
N TYR A 160 -3.04 13.40 6.46
CA TYR A 160 -1.95 12.65 7.13
C TYR A 160 -0.60 12.68 6.42
N LYS A 161 -0.41 13.48 5.36
CA LYS A 161 0.86 13.48 4.62
C LYS A 161 2.08 13.73 5.53
N ASP A 162 1.98 14.67 6.46
CA ASP A 162 3.13 15.09 7.28
C ASP A 162 3.42 14.02 8.35
N GLU A 163 2.38 13.44 8.96
CA GLU A 163 2.50 12.33 9.90
C GLU A 163 3.05 11.07 9.24
N LEU A 164 2.61 10.75 8.02
CA LEU A 164 3.13 9.61 7.25
C LEU A 164 4.59 9.79 6.95
N GLU A 165 4.97 10.96 6.44
CA GLU A 165 6.36 11.26 6.15
C GLU A 165 7.23 11.13 7.40
N PHE A 166 6.76 11.66 8.54
CA PHE A 166 7.46 11.51 9.82
C PHE A 166 7.63 10.04 10.23
N LYS A 167 6.58 9.22 10.09
CA LYS A 167 6.59 7.80 10.47
C LYS A 167 7.42 6.91 9.55
N TRP A 168 7.48 7.24 8.27
CA TRP A 168 8.29 6.49 7.31
C TRP A 168 9.77 6.77 7.47
N ARG A 169 10.12 7.99 7.88
CA ARG A 169 11.48 8.38 8.20
C ARG A 169 12.03 7.55 9.35
N SER A 170 13.35 7.37 9.33
CA SER A 170 14.05 6.76 10.45
C SER A 170 14.16 7.67 11.69
N ASN A 171 13.67 8.91 11.66
CA ASN A 171 14.09 10.01 12.55
C ASN A 171 13.68 9.84 14.03
N VAL A 172 14.36 8.98 14.78
CA VAL A 172 15.52 9.20 15.69
C VAL A 172 16.08 7.82 16.01
#